data_AF-L8Y8B1-F1
#
_entry.id   AF-L8Y8B1-F1
#
_cell.length_a   1.000
_cell.length_b   1.000
_cell.length_c   1.000
_cell.angle_alpha   90.00
_cell.angle_beta   90.00
_cell.angle_gamma   90.00
#
_symmetry.space_group_name_H-M   'P 1'
#
loop_
_entity.id
_entity.type
_entity.pdbx_description
1 polymer ?
#
loop_
_entity_poly.entity_id
_entity_poly.type
_entity_poly.pdbx_seq_one_letter_code
_entity_poly.pdbx_strand_id
1 'polypeptide(L)'
;MTHGYFRPAALPGRKKGGGASRGLEPADEGESHLQLARDSETNDLSEDSRDSGDSDVDLDSAVKQLQEFIPDIRERAATTIKRMYRDDLGRFKEFKAQGVSIKFGKFSVKENKQLEKNVQEFLSLTGIENADKLLYTDRYPEERSAITDLKRKHSFRLHIGKGIARPWKLVYYRAKKMFDVNNYKGRYSKGDTEKLKTYHSLHGNDWKKIGEMVARSSLSVALKFSQISTQKLEKKMEKNGTELQAPAAPKQAFLFRDIFYCEDDSEEEDVDSHS
;
A
#
# COMPACT_ATOMS: atom_id res chain seq x y z
N MET A 1 -5.16 18.16 58.65
CA MET A 1 -4.47 18.91 59.71
C MET A 1 -2.97 18.82 59.47
N THR A 2 -2.36 19.97 59.14
CA THR A 2 -0.99 20.47 59.47
C THR A 2 -0.04 19.50 60.17
N HIS A 3 1.27 19.38 59.91
CA HIS A 3 2.36 20.16 59.29
C HIS A 3 3.48 19.11 58.99
N GLY A 4 4.39 19.31 58.05
CA GLY A 4 5.59 20.08 58.34
C GLY A 4 6.72 19.82 57.34
N TYR A 5 7.36 20.92 56.97
CA TYR A 5 8.56 21.05 56.16
C TYR A 5 9.77 20.37 56.80
N PHE A 6 10.68 19.79 55.98
CA PHE A 6 12.12 19.88 56.25
C PHE A 6 12.94 19.74 54.96
N ARG A 7 13.60 20.85 54.59
CA ARG A 7 14.86 20.93 53.83
C ARG A 7 15.72 21.90 54.65
N PRO A 8 17.02 21.67 54.90
CA PRO A 8 18.10 22.07 53.97
C PRO A 8 19.24 21.00 53.99
N ALA A 9 20.39 21.06 53.29
CA ALA A 9 21.27 22.16 52.93
C ALA A 9 22.18 21.80 51.75
N ALA A 10 22.83 22.83 51.22
CA ALA A 10 23.65 22.87 50.02
C ALA A 10 25.14 23.11 50.35
N LEU A 11 26.02 22.50 49.53
CA LEU A 11 27.34 22.99 49.05
C LEU A 11 28.46 23.24 50.09
N PRO A 12 29.78 23.29 49.75
CA PRO A 12 30.44 23.67 48.46
C PRO A 12 31.57 22.68 48.04
N GLY A 13 32.29 22.77 46.92
CA GLY A 13 32.43 23.74 45.83
C GLY A 13 33.88 23.75 45.33
N ARG A 14 34.05 24.11 44.04
CA ARG A 14 35.24 24.75 43.39
C ARG A 14 36.44 23.83 43.07
N LYS A 15 37.21 24.02 41.99
CA LYS A 15 37.31 25.02 40.89
C LYS A 15 38.30 24.46 39.83
N LYS A 16 38.02 24.56 38.52
CA LYS A 16 38.51 25.54 37.51
C LYS A 16 39.97 25.41 37.02
N GLY A 17 40.08 25.42 35.69
CA GLY A 17 41.11 26.08 34.86
C GLY A 17 41.05 25.49 33.43
N GLY A 18 40.91 26.21 32.29
CA GLY A 18 40.84 27.63 31.98
C GLY A 18 41.91 28.05 30.96
N GLY A 19 41.49 28.48 29.75
CA GLY A 19 42.25 29.33 28.80
C GLY A 19 42.40 28.73 27.38
N ALA A 20 41.78 29.25 26.29
CA ALA A 20 41.99 30.54 25.57
C ALA A 20 43.22 30.50 24.62
N SER A 21 43.28 30.98 23.36
CA SER A 21 42.40 31.69 22.41
C SER A 21 43.14 31.89 21.05
N ARG A 22 42.42 32.38 20.02
CA ARG A 22 42.86 33.08 18.76
C ARG A 22 43.41 32.17 17.64
N GLY A 23 43.03 32.28 16.36
CA GLY A 23 42.34 33.32 15.57
C GLY A 23 43.19 33.62 14.32
N LEU A 24 42.57 33.71 13.12
CA LEU A 24 42.93 34.54 11.94
C LEU A 24 42.43 33.89 10.61
N GLU A 25 41.63 34.65 9.87
CA GLU A 25 41.49 34.66 8.40
C GLU A 25 42.55 35.64 7.80
N PRO A 26 42.87 35.70 6.48
CA PRO A 26 41.91 35.92 5.37
C PRO A 26 42.26 35.43 3.93
N ALA A 27 41.27 35.60 3.03
CA ALA A 27 41.30 36.08 1.62
C ALA A 27 41.89 35.26 0.43
N ASP A 28 40.96 34.96 -0.50
CA ASP A 28 40.91 35.32 -1.95
C ASP A 28 41.65 34.54 -3.07
N GLU A 29 40.96 34.50 -4.22
CA GLU A 29 41.27 34.00 -5.58
C GLU A 29 41.29 32.47 -5.75
N GLY A 30 40.62 31.81 -6.70
CA GLY A 30 40.16 32.12 -8.05
C GLY A 30 40.37 30.83 -8.88
N GLU A 31 39.64 30.65 -10.00
CA GLU A 31 39.71 29.51 -10.95
C GLU A 31 38.84 28.28 -10.60
N SER A 32 37.64 28.14 -11.18
CA SER A 32 37.35 27.62 -12.53
C SER A 32 37.67 26.12 -12.72
N HIS A 33 36.63 25.29 -12.61
CA HIS A 33 36.56 24.04 -13.40
C HIS A 33 35.09 23.69 -13.64
N LEU A 34 34.50 24.31 -14.68
CA LEU A 34 33.34 23.76 -15.36
C LEU A 34 33.80 22.50 -16.10
N GLN A 35 33.39 21.30 -15.69
CA GLN A 35 33.21 20.20 -16.66
C GLN A 35 32.42 19.02 -16.07
N LEU A 36 31.42 18.59 -16.86
CA LEU A 36 30.86 17.23 -16.98
C LEU A 36 29.87 16.79 -15.87
N ALA A 37 28.74 16.15 -16.15
CA ALA A 37 28.34 15.41 -17.35
C ALA A 37 26.83 15.55 -17.61
N ARG A 38 26.52 15.82 -18.88
CA ARG A 38 25.30 15.37 -19.56
C ARG A 38 25.40 13.86 -19.78
N ASP A 39 24.24 13.24 -19.81
CA ASP A 39 23.92 11.95 -20.42
C ASP A 39 24.36 10.69 -19.64
N SER A 40 23.37 10.03 -19.03
CA SER A 40 23.27 8.57 -18.95
C SER A 40 21.81 8.20 -18.65
N GLU A 41 20.91 8.47 -19.61
CA GLU A 41 19.70 7.67 -19.79
C GLU A 41 20.09 6.48 -20.67
N THR A 42 20.59 5.40 -20.07
CA THR A 42 20.49 4.04 -20.60
C THR A 42 20.82 3.03 -19.50
N ASN A 43 19.96 2.02 -19.42
CA ASN A 43 20.12 0.76 -18.67
C ASN A 43 20.01 0.83 -17.14
N ASP A 44 18.91 0.29 -16.62
CA ASP A 44 19.00 -0.99 -15.90
C ASP A 44 17.65 -1.72 -15.96
N LEU A 45 17.45 -2.42 -17.08
CA LEU A 45 16.48 -3.50 -17.23
C LEU A 45 17.23 -4.81 -17.00
N SER A 46 17.56 -5.10 -15.74
CA SER A 46 18.08 -6.37 -15.22
C SER A 46 18.22 -6.15 -13.70
N GLU A 47 17.77 -6.96 -12.76
CA GLU A 47 17.53 -8.39 -12.67
C GLU A 47 16.48 -8.57 -11.55
N ASP A 48 15.33 -9.19 -11.83
CA ASP A 48 14.54 -9.81 -10.75
C ASP A 48 14.01 -11.14 -11.27
N SER A 49 14.93 -12.10 -11.26
CA SER A 49 14.72 -13.45 -11.76
C SER A 49 15.26 -14.43 -10.73
N ARG A 50 14.73 -14.37 -9.50
CA ARG A 50 14.96 -15.39 -8.47
C ARG A 50 13.70 -15.72 -7.64
N ASP A 51 12.53 -15.73 -8.28
CA ASP A 51 11.45 -16.65 -7.87
C ASP A 51 11.92 -18.07 -8.20
N SER A 52 12.67 -18.67 -7.28
CA SER A 52 13.10 -20.06 -7.30
C SER A 52 11.87 -20.94 -7.03
N GLY A 53 11.00 -20.94 -8.04
CA GLY A 53 9.60 -21.33 -7.97
C GLY A 53 8.76 -20.90 -9.18
N ASP A 54 9.32 -20.23 -10.22
CA ASP A 54 8.67 -20.19 -11.54
C ASP A 54 8.69 -21.59 -12.15
N SER A 55 7.85 -22.47 -11.61
CA SER A 55 7.42 -23.64 -12.35
C SER A 55 6.94 -23.13 -13.69
N ASP A 56 7.57 -23.64 -14.74
CA ASP A 56 7.30 -23.53 -16.18
C ASP A 56 5.83 -23.84 -16.51
N VAL A 57 4.91 -23.04 -15.95
CA VAL A 57 3.50 -23.16 -16.26
C VAL A 57 3.35 -22.52 -17.62
N ASP A 58 3.20 -23.38 -18.62
CA ASP A 58 2.82 -22.99 -19.97
C ASP A 58 1.61 -22.04 -19.91
N LEU A 59 1.85 -20.80 -20.36
CA LEU A 59 0.85 -19.73 -20.30
C LEU A 59 -0.39 -20.11 -21.09
N ASP A 60 -0.23 -20.78 -22.23
CA ASP A 60 -1.34 -21.19 -23.08
C ASP A 60 -2.21 -22.26 -22.41
N SER A 61 -1.60 -23.24 -21.74
CA SER A 61 -2.29 -24.21 -20.89
C SER A 61 -3.03 -23.53 -19.74
N ALA A 62 -2.39 -22.57 -19.07
CA ALA A 62 -3.01 -21.83 -17.98
C ALA A 62 -4.24 -21.04 -18.44
N VAL A 63 -4.12 -20.33 -19.58
CA VAL A 63 -5.22 -19.63 -20.22
C VAL A 63 -6.35 -20.60 -20.55
N LYS A 64 -6.07 -21.72 -21.25
CA LYS A 64 -7.09 -22.70 -21.65
C LYS A 64 -7.89 -23.23 -20.46
N GLN A 65 -7.22 -23.56 -19.35
CA GLN A 65 -7.89 -24.10 -18.16
C GLN A 65 -8.67 -23.03 -17.39
N LEU A 66 -8.16 -21.81 -17.27
CA LEU A 66 -8.84 -20.72 -16.56
C LEU A 66 -10.00 -20.11 -17.36
N GLN A 67 -9.93 -20.16 -18.70
CA GLN A 67 -10.94 -19.62 -19.62
C GLN A 67 -12.34 -20.17 -19.36
N GLU A 68 -12.44 -21.43 -18.90
CA GLU A 68 -13.72 -22.05 -18.53
C GLU A 68 -14.43 -21.31 -17.38
N PHE A 69 -13.65 -20.73 -16.46
CA PHE A 69 -14.17 -20.04 -15.28
C PHE A 69 -14.24 -18.52 -15.47
N ILE A 70 -13.34 -17.99 -16.31
CA ILE A 70 -13.11 -16.56 -16.52
C ILE A 70 -12.98 -16.31 -18.03
N PRO A 71 -14.07 -15.94 -18.71
CA PRO A 71 -14.07 -15.74 -20.17
C PRO A 71 -13.05 -14.70 -20.65
N ASP A 72 -12.81 -13.63 -19.89
CA ASP A 72 -11.91 -12.56 -20.32
C ASP A 72 -10.48 -12.73 -19.77
N ILE A 73 -10.06 -13.95 -19.45
CA ILE A 73 -8.76 -14.21 -18.81
C ILE A 73 -7.58 -13.80 -19.71
N ARG A 74 -7.75 -13.87 -21.03
CA ARG A 74 -6.73 -13.52 -22.04
C ARG A 74 -6.34 -12.04 -22.02
N GLU A 75 -7.22 -11.17 -21.52
CA GLU A 75 -6.94 -9.73 -21.45
C GLU A 75 -6.06 -9.37 -20.24
N ARG A 76 -5.74 -10.33 -19.37
CA ARG A 76 -4.93 -10.10 -18.17
C ARG A 76 -3.45 -10.26 -18.46
N ALA A 77 -2.62 -9.60 -17.64
CA ALA A 77 -1.17 -9.78 -17.69
C ALA A 77 -0.78 -11.25 -17.44
N ALA A 78 0.23 -11.74 -18.16
CA ALA A 78 0.70 -13.12 -18.06
C ALA A 78 1.08 -13.53 -16.63
N THR A 79 1.72 -12.64 -15.88
CA THR A 79 2.06 -12.84 -14.45
C THR A 79 0.82 -13.09 -13.60
N THR A 80 -0.26 -12.35 -13.84
CA THR A 80 -1.55 -12.55 -13.15
C THR A 80 -2.17 -13.88 -13.52
N ILE A 81 -2.14 -14.27 -14.80
CA ILE A 81 -2.69 -15.55 -15.26
C ILE A 81 -1.96 -16.71 -14.60
N LYS A 82 -0.61 -16.69 -14.61
CA LYS A 82 0.22 -17.70 -13.93
C LYS A 82 -0.10 -17.80 -12.44
N ARG A 83 -0.25 -16.68 -11.74
CA ARG A 83 -0.61 -16.66 -10.31
C ARG A 83 -2.00 -17.22 -10.06
N MET A 84 -3.00 -16.83 -10.86
CA MET A 84 -4.35 -17.39 -10.75
C MET A 84 -4.36 -18.89 -11.03
N TYR A 85 -3.54 -19.36 -11.97
CA TYR A 85 -3.41 -20.79 -12.24
C TYR A 85 -2.90 -21.54 -11.01
N ARG A 86 -1.84 -21.03 -10.35
CA ARG A 86 -1.26 -21.64 -9.14
C ARG A 86 -2.21 -21.59 -7.95
N ASP A 87 -2.82 -20.43 -7.68
CA ASP A 87 -3.54 -20.16 -6.43
C ASP A 87 -5.05 -20.45 -6.49
N ASP A 88 -5.68 -20.34 -7.67
CA ASP A 88 -7.15 -20.40 -7.82
C ASP A 88 -7.68 -21.65 -8.53
N LEU A 89 -6.92 -22.22 -9.50
CA LEU A 89 -7.45 -23.26 -10.39
C LEU A 89 -7.99 -24.49 -9.64
N GLY A 90 -7.27 -24.95 -8.61
CA GLY A 90 -7.70 -26.08 -7.79
C GLY A 90 -9.07 -25.83 -7.14
N ARG A 91 -9.21 -24.68 -6.48
CA ARG A 91 -10.48 -24.27 -5.85
C ARG A 91 -11.61 -24.10 -6.86
N PHE A 92 -11.31 -23.59 -8.05
CA PHE A 92 -12.32 -23.42 -9.09
C PHE A 92 -12.88 -24.76 -9.58
N LYS A 93 -12.01 -25.77 -9.74
CA LYS A 93 -12.43 -27.15 -10.05
C LYS A 93 -13.31 -27.73 -8.94
N GLU A 94 -12.98 -27.49 -7.67
CA GLU A 94 -13.80 -27.90 -6.52
C GLU A 94 -15.19 -27.25 -6.53
N PHE A 95 -15.27 -25.93 -6.76
CA PHE A 95 -16.56 -25.23 -6.84
C PHE A 95 -17.41 -25.74 -8.00
N LYS A 96 -16.81 -26.00 -9.16
CA LYS A 96 -17.51 -26.61 -10.30
C LYS A 96 -18.08 -27.97 -9.97
N ALA A 97 -17.31 -28.83 -9.29
CA ALA A 97 -17.78 -30.14 -8.84
C ALA A 97 -18.96 -30.03 -7.86
N GLN A 98 -19.03 -28.94 -7.09
CA GLN A 98 -20.15 -28.63 -6.19
C GLN A 98 -21.33 -27.92 -6.89
N GLY A 99 -21.25 -27.70 -8.21
CA GLY A 99 -22.26 -26.95 -8.96
C GLY A 99 -22.27 -25.45 -8.69
N VAL A 100 -21.19 -24.90 -8.11
CA VAL A 100 -21.04 -23.47 -7.79
C VAL A 100 -20.20 -22.79 -8.87
N SER A 101 -20.79 -21.79 -9.53
CA SER A 101 -20.06 -20.93 -10.46
C SER A 101 -19.24 -19.86 -9.74
N ILE A 102 -18.14 -19.44 -10.38
CA ILE A 102 -17.28 -18.36 -9.87
C ILE A 102 -18.00 -17.02 -10.00
N LYS A 103 -17.99 -16.23 -8.92
CA LYS A 103 -18.75 -14.98 -8.80
C LYS A 103 -17.87 -13.75 -8.88
N PHE A 104 -18.43 -12.70 -9.46
CA PHE A 104 -17.81 -11.37 -9.57
C PHE A 104 -18.76 -10.30 -9.02
N GLY A 105 -18.24 -9.10 -8.76
CA GLY A 105 -19.03 -7.99 -8.21
C GLY A 105 -19.16 -7.99 -6.68
N LYS A 106 -20.30 -7.54 -6.14
CA LYS A 106 -20.49 -7.29 -4.70
C LYS A 106 -20.37 -8.58 -3.87
N PHE A 107 -19.68 -8.50 -2.73
CA PHE A 107 -19.61 -9.58 -1.75
C PHE A 107 -20.89 -9.66 -0.93
N SER A 108 -21.41 -10.88 -0.80
CA SER A 108 -22.55 -11.19 0.06
C SER A 108 -22.14 -11.20 1.55
N VAL A 109 -23.15 -11.12 2.42
CA VAL A 109 -22.94 -11.22 3.88
C VAL A 109 -22.34 -12.59 4.25
N LYS A 110 -22.76 -13.66 3.57
CA LYS A 110 -22.21 -15.02 3.80
C LYS A 110 -20.72 -15.08 3.45
N GLU A 111 -20.32 -14.51 2.31
CA GLU A 111 -18.90 -14.45 1.91
C GLU A 111 -18.07 -13.62 2.88
N ASN A 112 -18.59 -12.49 3.38
CA ASN A 112 -17.88 -11.68 4.37
C ASN A 112 -17.67 -12.44 5.70
N LYS A 113 -18.70 -13.15 6.17
CA LYS A 113 -18.57 -13.99 7.38
C LYS A 113 -17.58 -15.13 7.19
N GLN A 114 -17.56 -15.76 6.01
CA GLN A 114 -16.57 -16.80 5.70
C GLN A 114 -15.16 -16.21 5.65
N LEU A 115 -14.99 -15.01 5.08
CA LEU A 115 -13.71 -14.33 5.04
C LEU A 115 -13.20 -13.97 6.44
N GLU A 116 -14.07 -13.48 7.32
CA GLU A 116 -13.75 -13.24 8.73
C GLU A 116 -13.25 -14.52 9.40
N LYS A 117 -13.98 -15.64 9.22
CA LYS A 117 -13.57 -16.94 9.74
C LYS A 117 -12.19 -17.37 9.21
N ASN A 118 -11.94 -17.26 7.90
CA ASN A 118 -10.67 -17.65 7.31
C ASN A 118 -9.50 -16.84 7.89
N VAL A 119 -9.69 -15.53 8.08
CA VAL A 119 -8.67 -14.66 8.69
C VAL A 119 -8.41 -15.07 10.14
N GLN A 120 -9.45 -15.28 10.95
CA GLN A 120 -9.30 -15.70 12.35
C GLN A 120 -8.61 -17.07 12.48
N GLU A 121 -8.95 -18.03 11.61
CA GLU A 121 -8.26 -19.32 11.55
C GLU A 121 -6.77 -19.15 11.22
N PHE A 122 -6.43 -18.25 10.28
CA PHE A 122 -5.04 -18.01 9.91
C PHE A 122 -4.24 -17.36 11.03
N LEU A 123 -4.82 -16.36 11.71
CA LEU A 123 -4.21 -15.71 12.87
C LEU A 123 -3.96 -16.73 14.00
N SER A 124 -4.95 -17.59 14.28
CA SER A 124 -4.83 -18.64 15.30
C SER A 124 -3.75 -19.67 14.95
N LEU A 125 -3.59 -20.00 13.66
CA LEU A 125 -2.59 -20.95 13.18
C LEU A 125 -1.17 -20.40 13.26
N THR A 126 -1.00 -19.11 12.96
CA THR A 126 0.32 -18.48 12.79
C THR A 126 0.80 -17.71 14.02
N GLY A 127 -0.09 -17.38 14.95
CA GLY A 127 0.21 -16.56 16.11
C GLY A 127 0.39 -15.06 15.79
N ILE A 128 0.08 -14.63 14.56
CA ILE A 128 0.09 -13.20 14.21
C ILE A 128 -0.98 -12.50 15.05
N GLU A 129 -0.61 -11.40 15.69
CA GLU A 129 -1.45 -10.76 16.72
C GLU A 129 -2.81 -10.31 16.21
N ASN A 130 -2.87 -9.71 15.01
CA ASN A 130 -4.10 -9.13 14.48
C ASN A 130 -4.13 -9.08 12.95
N ALA A 131 -5.34 -8.85 12.41
CA ALA A 131 -5.58 -8.79 10.97
C ALA A 131 -4.92 -7.58 10.29
N ASP A 132 -4.66 -6.48 11.02
CA ASP A 132 -3.99 -5.30 10.46
C ASP A 132 -2.53 -5.63 10.12
N LYS A 133 -1.78 -6.24 11.05
CA LYS A 133 -0.43 -6.75 10.80
C LYS A 133 -0.39 -7.77 9.66
N LEU A 134 -1.36 -8.67 9.61
CA LEU A 134 -1.46 -9.68 8.54
C LEU A 134 -1.66 -9.04 7.16
N LEU A 135 -2.49 -8.00 7.04
CA LEU A 135 -2.94 -7.45 5.75
C LEU A 135 -2.22 -6.17 5.32
N TYR A 136 -1.57 -5.47 6.25
CA TYR A 136 -0.84 -4.21 6.08
C TYR A 136 0.57 -4.34 6.66
N THR A 137 1.31 -5.34 6.17
CA THR A 137 2.68 -5.65 6.62
C THR A 137 3.66 -4.50 6.42
N ASP A 138 3.38 -3.62 5.45
CA ASP A 138 4.16 -2.41 5.17
C ASP A 138 4.17 -1.40 6.32
N ARG A 139 3.18 -1.45 7.22
CA ARG A 139 3.13 -0.60 8.42
C ARG A 139 4.00 -1.13 9.56
N TYR A 140 4.50 -2.35 9.45
CA TYR A 140 5.24 -3.06 10.51
C TYR A 140 6.56 -3.60 9.93
N PRO A 141 7.52 -2.73 9.57
CA PRO A 141 8.76 -3.14 8.89
C PRO A 141 9.57 -4.15 9.70
N GLU A 142 9.60 -4.04 11.03
CA GLU A 142 10.30 -4.96 11.93
C GLU A 142 9.75 -6.40 11.88
N GLU A 143 8.46 -6.57 11.60
CA GLU A 143 7.78 -7.88 11.56
C GLU A 143 7.50 -8.35 10.12
N ARG A 144 7.82 -7.53 9.11
CA ARG A 144 7.42 -7.75 7.71
C ARG A 144 7.91 -9.08 7.17
N SER A 145 9.20 -9.38 7.32
CA SER A 145 9.81 -10.62 6.80
C SER A 145 9.19 -11.85 7.45
N ALA A 146 9.10 -11.87 8.79
CA ALA A 146 8.48 -12.96 9.55
C ALA A 146 7.03 -13.21 9.13
N ILE A 147 6.23 -12.16 8.92
CA ILE A 147 4.84 -12.31 8.46
C ILE A 147 4.77 -12.84 7.03
N THR A 148 5.65 -12.38 6.13
CA THR A 148 5.73 -12.87 4.74
C THR A 148 6.10 -14.36 4.71
N ASP A 149 7.05 -14.79 5.52
CA ASP A 149 7.44 -16.20 5.63
C ASP A 149 6.27 -17.07 6.14
N LEU A 150 5.53 -16.59 7.14
CA LEU A 150 4.34 -17.27 7.63
C LEU A 150 3.26 -17.38 6.54
N LYS A 151 3.04 -16.31 5.74
CA LYS A 151 2.12 -16.34 4.60
C LYS A 151 2.52 -17.38 3.56
N ARG A 152 3.82 -17.48 3.27
CA ARG A 152 4.37 -18.46 2.32
C ARG A 152 4.20 -19.89 2.86
N LYS A 153 4.68 -20.14 4.08
CA LYS A 153 4.67 -21.43 4.77
C LYS A 153 3.26 -22.02 4.92
N HIS A 154 2.27 -21.18 5.21
CA HIS A 154 0.88 -21.60 5.43
C HIS A 154 -0.04 -21.31 4.25
N SER A 155 0.51 -21.07 3.05
CA SER A 155 -0.24 -20.87 1.81
C SER A 155 -1.39 -19.88 1.95
N PHE A 156 -1.11 -18.70 2.53
CA PHE A 156 -2.10 -17.70 2.90
C PHE A 156 -3.10 -17.36 1.77
N ARG A 157 -2.62 -17.27 0.52
CA ARG A 157 -3.42 -16.98 -0.67
C ARG A 157 -4.54 -17.99 -0.87
N LEU A 158 -4.24 -19.28 -0.68
CA LEU A 158 -5.22 -20.36 -0.74
C LEU A 158 -6.15 -20.33 0.49
N HIS A 159 -5.56 -20.16 1.68
CA HIS A 159 -6.28 -20.18 2.95
C HIS A 159 -7.36 -19.09 3.03
N ILE A 160 -7.03 -17.85 2.67
CA ILE A 160 -7.97 -16.72 2.75
C ILE A 160 -9.16 -16.88 1.79
N GLY A 161 -8.95 -17.56 0.66
CA GLY A 161 -9.98 -17.85 -0.34
C GLY A 161 -10.85 -19.07 -0.02
N LYS A 162 -10.56 -19.85 1.01
CA LYS A 162 -11.25 -21.11 1.31
C LYS A 162 -12.77 -20.90 1.46
N GLY A 163 -13.56 -21.70 0.74
CA GLY A 163 -15.03 -21.62 0.77
C GLY A 163 -15.64 -20.37 0.11
N ILE A 164 -14.85 -19.56 -0.59
CA ILE A 164 -15.31 -18.37 -1.31
C ILE A 164 -15.06 -18.57 -2.81
N ALA A 165 -16.15 -18.70 -3.58
CA ALA A 165 -16.14 -18.93 -5.03
C ALA A 165 -15.77 -17.68 -5.84
N ARG A 166 -14.60 -17.10 -5.54
CA ARG A 166 -14.02 -15.91 -6.17
C ARG A 166 -12.50 -16.06 -6.28
N PRO A 167 -11.85 -15.41 -7.25
CA PRO A 167 -10.39 -15.30 -7.29
C PRO A 167 -9.80 -14.78 -5.98
N TRP A 168 -8.73 -15.39 -5.49
CA TRP A 168 -8.16 -15.10 -4.17
C TRP A 168 -7.75 -13.62 -4.04
N LYS A 169 -7.24 -13.00 -5.12
CA LYS A 169 -6.85 -11.58 -5.10
C LYS A 169 -8.04 -10.65 -4.83
N LEU A 170 -9.23 -10.99 -5.33
CA LEU A 170 -10.46 -10.23 -5.00
C LEU A 170 -10.85 -10.41 -3.54
N VAL A 171 -10.69 -11.62 -3.01
CA VAL A 171 -10.94 -11.93 -1.59
C VAL A 171 -9.94 -11.18 -0.70
N TYR A 172 -8.66 -11.16 -1.07
CA TYR A 172 -7.60 -10.43 -0.39
C TYR A 172 -7.91 -8.93 -0.32
N TYR A 173 -8.27 -8.30 -1.44
CA TYR A 173 -8.65 -6.88 -1.43
C TYR A 173 -9.91 -6.60 -0.62
N ARG A 174 -10.86 -7.53 -0.61
CA ARG A 174 -12.02 -7.43 0.26
C ARG A 174 -11.59 -7.47 1.73
N ALA A 175 -10.67 -8.36 2.09
CA ALA A 175 -10.13 -8.46 3.44
C ALA A 175 -9.42 -7.17 3.86
N LYS A 176 -8.52 -6.65 3.03
CA LYS A 176 -7.86 -5.34 3.27
C LYS A 176 -8.91 -4.28 3.63
N LYS A 177 -9.96 -4.12 2.82
CA LYS A 177 -11.04 -3.15 3.11
C LYS A 177 -11.82 -3.43 4.40
N MET A 178 -12.04 -4.70 4.75
CA MET A 178 -12.82 -5.07 5.95
C MET A 178 -12.04 -4.86 7.24
N PHE A 179 -10.73 -5.08 7.21
CA PHE A 179 -9.87 -5.07 8.40
C PHE A 179 -9.02 -3.79 8.53
N ASP A 180 -9.05 -2.89 7.55
CA ASP A 180 -8.35 -1.61 7.63
C ASP A 180 -8.92 -0.73 8.75
N VAL A 181 -8.11 -0.50 9.79
CA VAL A 181 -8.45 0.42 10.89
C VAL A 181 -8.69 1.85 10.41
N ASN A 182 -8.13 2.23 9.26
CA ASN A 182 -8.26 3.55 8.66
C ASN A 182 -9.47 3.67 7.73
N ASN A 183 -10.22 2.59 7.52
CA ASN A 183 -11.46 2.61 6.76
C ASN A 183 -12.66 2.94 7.67
N TYR A 184 -13.81 3.26 7.06
CA TYR A 184 -15.07 3.55 7.75
C TYR A 184 -15.06 4.71 8.77
N LYS A 185 -14.12 5.67 8.66
CA LYS A 185 -14.02 6.88 9.53
C LYS A 185 -15.13 7.93 9.33
N GLY A 186 -16.21 7.61 8.63
CA GLY A 186 -17.33 8.51 8.38
C GLY A 186 -17.01 9.70 7.46
N ARG A 187 -17.84 10.76 7.50
CA ARG A 187 -17.69 11.96 6.65
C ARG A 187 -16.44 12.75 7.03
N TYR A 188 -15.84 13.44 6.06
CA TYR A 188 -14.73 14.37 6.31
C TYR A 188 -15.25 15.60 7.05
N SER A 189 -14.60 15.93 8.17
CA SER A 189 -14.82 17.20 8.85
C SER A 189 -14.25 18.37 8.03
N LYS A 190 -14.61 19.61 8.38
CA LYS A 190 -13.95 20.80 7.80
C LYS A 190 -12.44 20.79 8.11
N GLY A 191 -12.07 20.44 9.34
CA GLY A 191 -10.67 20.32 9.75
C GLY A 191 -9.90 19.25 8.97
N ASP A 192 -10.50 18.07 8.77
CA ASP A 192 -9.91 16.99 7.96
C ASP A 192 -9.65 17.46 6.52
N THR A 193 -10.58 18.26 5.99
CA THR A 193 -10.50 18.79 4.63
C THR A 193 -9.38 19.83 4.50
N GLU A 194 -9.16 20.67 5.51
CA GLU A 194 -8.03 21.61 5.50
C GLU A 194 -6.70 20.88 5.66
N LYS A 195 -6.58 19.92 6.60
CA LYS A 195 -5.40 19.07 6.73
C LYS A 195 -5.05 18.35 5.43
N LEU A 196 -6.06 17.78 4.77
CA LEU A 196 -5.90 17.13 3.47
C LEU A 196 -5.27 18.05 2.42
N LYS A 197 -5.75 19.30 2.30
CA LYS A 197 -5.17 20.28 1.37
C LYS A 197 -3.74 20.64 1.73
N THR A 198 -3.46 20.86 3.01
CA THR A 198 -2.12 21.18 3.50
C THR A 198 -1.15 20.05 3.18
N TYR A 199 -1.50 18.81 3.52
CA TYR A 199 -0.64 17.66 3.26
C TYR A 199 -0.47 17.36 1.76
N HIS A 200 -1.51 17.56 0.95
CA HIS A 200 -1.38 17.49 -0.50
C HIS A 200 -0.40 18.54 -1.06
N SER A 201 -0.42 19.76 -0.52
CA SER A 201 0.55 20.79 -0.93
C SER A 201 1.99 20.44 -0.53
N LEU A 202 2.19 19.65 0.53
CA LEU A 202 3.51 19.23 1.01
C LEU A 202 4.05 17.97 0.33
N HIS A 203 3.18 17.00 0.02
CA HIS A 203 3.59 15.66 -0.45
C HIS A 203 3.06 15.30 -1.84
N GLY A 204 2.32 16.19 -2.50
CA GLY A 204 1.70 15.91 -3.79
C GLY A 204 0.65 14.80 -3.69
N ASN A 205 0.63 13.92 -4.70
CA ASN A 205 -0.35 12.84 -4.82
C ASN A 205 0.05 11.55 -4.07
N ASP A 206 0.90 11.66 -3.04
CA ASP A 206 1.25 10.54 -2.16
C ASP A 206 0.11 10.23 -1.18
N TRP A 207 -0.95 9.61 -1.71
CA TRP A 207 -2.17 9.32 -0.96
C TRP A 207 -1.94 8.32 0.18
N LYS A 208 -0.90 7.49 0.10
CA LYS A 208 -0.53 6.56 1.17
C LYS A 208 -0.04 7.35 2.38
N LYS A 209 1.00 8.18 2.18
CA LYS A 209 1.56 9.03 3.24
C LYS A 209 0.54 10.01 3.79
N ILE A 210 -0.27 10.63 2.93
CA ILE A 210 -1.34 11.53 3.37
C ILE A 210 -2.37 10.78 4.20
N GLY A 211 -2.79 9.58 3.76
CA GLY A 211 -3.73 8.71 4.45
C GLY A 211 -3.29 8.36 5.87
N GLU A 212 -2.03 7.99 6.04
CA GLU A 212 -1.41 7.73 7.34
C GLU A 212 -1.50 8.96 8.26
N MET A 213 -1.13 10.15 7.75
CA MET A 213 -1.17 11.40 8.54
C MET A 213 -2.59 11.83 8.95
N VAL A 214 -3.61 11.54 8.13
CA VAL A 214 -5.01 11.87 8.46
C VAL A 214 -5.78 10.70 9.08
N ALA A 215 -5.11 9.58 9.36
CA ALA A 215 -5.70 8.35 9.88
C ALA A 215 -6.94 7.88 9.07
N ARG A 216 -6.86 7.98 7.73
CA ARG A 216 -7.89 7.52 6.79
C ARG A 216 -7.25 6.75 5.64
N SER A 217 -7.99 5.82 5.06
CA SER A 217 -7.48 5.03 3.94
C SER A 217 -7.06 5.92 2.76
N SER A 218 -5.96 5.57 2.10
CA SER A 218 -5.41 6.29 0.94
C SER A 218 -6.45 6.51 -0.16
N LEU A 219 -7.29 5.50 -0.40
CA LEU A 219 -8.42 5.59 -1.33
C LEU A 219 -9.43 6.66 -0.92
N SER A 220 -9.79 6.73 0.36
CA SER A 220 -10.73 7.74 0.86
C SER A 220 -10.18 9.15 0.64
N VAL A 221 -8.89 9.32 0.88
CA VAL A 221 -8.16 10.59 0.72
C VAL A 221 -8.14 11.02 -0.74
N ALA A 222 -7.72 10.14 -1.65
CA ALA A 222 -7.67 10.44 -3.08
C ALA A 222 -9.04 10.83 -3.64
N LEU A 223 -10.09 10.06 -3.29
CA LEU A 223 -11.46 10.35 -3.70
C LEU A 223 -11.95 11.70 -3.15
N LYS A 224 -11.68 11.97 -1.87
CA LYS A 224 -12.08 13.24 -1.26
C LYS A 224 -11.40 14.43 -1.93
N PHE A 225 -10.11 14.30 -2.24
CA PHE A 225 -9.36 15.36 -2.91
C PHE A 225 -9.90 15.63 -4.31
N SER A 226 -10.19 14.58 -5.09
CA SER A 226 -10.82 14.69 -6.41
C SER A 226 -12.18 15.42 -6.36
N GLN A 227 -13.01 15.15 -5.35
CA GLN A 227 -14.27 15.89 -5.17
C GLN A 227 -14.04 17.38 -4.91
N ILE A 228 -13.01 17.73 -4.13
CA ILE A 228 -12.68 19.12 -3.82
C ILE A 228 -12.20 19.86 -5.08
N SER A 229 -11.38 19.21 -5.92
CA SER A 229 -10.91 19.82 -7.16
C SER A 229 -12.05 20.03 -8.16
N THR A 230 -12.94 19.06 -8.35
CA THR A 230 -14.11 19.20 -9.23
C THR A 230 -15.04 20.34 -8.77
N GLN A 231 -15.36 20.41 -7.48
CA GLN A 231 -16.18 21.51 -6.95
C GLN A 231 -15.55 22.89 -7.13
N LYS A 232 -14.21 22.98 -7.09
CA LYS A 232 -13.50 24.24 -7.38
C LYS A 232 -13.60 24.62 -8.85
N LEU A 233 -13.55 23.64 -9.76
CA LEU A 233 -13.70 23.87 -11.19
C LEU A 233 -15.11 24.34 -11.53
N GLU A 234 -16.14 23.65 -11.04
CA GLU A 234 -17.55 24.03 -11.22
C GLU A 234 -17.81 25.48 -10.78
N LYS A 235 -17.35 25.86 -9.58
CA LYS A 235 -17.48 27.23 -9.07
C LYS A 235 -16.73 28.28 -9.88
N LYS A 236 -15.63 27.92 -10.54
CA LYS A 236 -14.92 28.83 -11.46
C LYS A 236 -15.70 29.00 -12.76
N MET A 237 -16.31 27.93 -13.27
CA MET A 237 -17.16 27.97 -14.47
C MET A 237 -18.41 28.83 -14.24
N GLU A 238 -19.07 28.68 -13.09
CA GLU A 238 -20.23 29.50 -12.70
C GLU A 238 -19.88 31.00 -12.59
N LYS A 239 -18.67 31.32 -12.09
CA LYS A 239 -18.22 32.71 -11.92
C LYS A 239 -17.73 33.38 -13.19
N ASN A 240 -17.13 32.62 -14.11
CA ASN A 240 -16.52 33.18 -15.31
C ASN A 240 -17.49 33.26 -16.50
N GLY A 241 -18.72 32.75 -16.38
CA GLY A 241 -19.79 32.97 -17.36
C GLY A 241 -19.41 32.64 -18.80
N THR A 242 -18.64 31.57 -19.06
CA THR A 242 -18.32 31.15 -20.43
C THR A 242 -18.18 29.64 -20.55
N GLU A 243 -18.89 29.10 -21.54
CA GLU A 243 -18.75 27.76 -22.11
C GLU A 243 -17.39 27.67 -22.81
N LEU A 244 -16.40 27.05 -22.17
CA LEU A 244 -15.19 26.61 -22.85
C LEU A 244 -15.41 25.14 -23.23
N GLN A 245 -15.18 24.86 -24.52
CA GLN A 245 -15.26 23.53 -25.14
C GLN A 245 -14.72 22.47 -24.18
N ALA A 246 -15.54 21.44 -23.91
CA ALA A 246 -15.25 20.40 -22.94
C ALA A 246 -13.76 20.01 -23.03
N PRO A 247 -12.96 20.20 -21.97
CA PRO A 247 -11.59 19.72 -21.99
C PRO A 247 -11.68 18.23 -22.31
N ALA A 248 -10.96 17.81 -23.36
CA ALA A 248 -10.91 16.42 -23.78
C ALA A 248 -10.79 15.57 -22.52
N ALA A 249 -11.76 14.66 -22.33
CA ALA A 249 -11.95 13.91 -21.10
C ALA A 249 -10.59 13.54 -20.51
N PRO A 250 -10.31 13.85 -19.23
CA PRO A 250 -9.02 13.57 -18.65
C PRO A 250 -8.66 12.12 -19.00
N LYS A 251 -7.51 11.93 -19.67
CA LYS A 251 -7.06 10.62 -20.17
C LYS A 251 -6.82 9.58 -19.05
N GLN A 252 -7.08 9.96 -17.81
CA GLN A 252 -7.38 9.04 -16.73
C GLN A 252 -8.81 9.28 -16.27
N ALA A 253 -9.75 8.61 -16.93
CA ALA A 253 -10.88 8.09 -16.17
C ALA A 253 -10.25 7.29 -15.04
N PHE A 254 -10.50 7.66 -13.78
CA PHE A 254 -10.22 6.79 -12.65
C PHE A 254 -11.03 5.52 -12.88
N LEU A 255 -10.45 4.55 -13.60
CA LEU A 255 -11.10 3.30 -13.83
C LEU A 255 -11.05 2.58 -12.50
N PHE A 256 -12.14 1.88 -12.19
CA PHE A 256 -12.12 0.93 -11.09
C PHE A 256 -11.00 -0.11 -11.26
N ARG A 257 -10.41 -0.23 -12.46
CA ARG A 257 -9.21 -1.00 -12.77
C ARG A 257 -7.93 -0.42 -12.14
N ASP A 258 -7.82 0.91 -12.03
CA ASP A 258 -6.65 1.62 -11.49
C ASP A 258 -6.59 1.59 -9.95
N ILE A 259 -7.73 1.37 -9.30
CA ILE A 259 -7.83 1.21 -7.83
C ILE A 259 -7.41 -0.21 -7.40
N PHE A 260 -7.42 -1.20 -8.30
CA PHE A 260 -7.24 -2.62 -7.97
C PHE A 260 -5.92 -3.21 -8.49
N TYR A 261 -5.06 -2.42 -9.12
CA TYR A 261 -3.83 -2.90 -9.76
C TYR A 261 -2.53 -2.24 -9.29
N CYS A 262 -2.56 -1.35 -8.30
CA CYS A 262 -1.34 -0.87 -7.65
C CYS A 262 -1.26 -1.43 -6.23
N GLU A 263 -0.69 -2.63 -6.16
CA GLU A 263 0.16 -3.13 -5.09
C GLU A 263 0.74 -4.42 -5.70
N ASP A 264 1.70 -4.20 -6.60
CA ASP A 264 2.88 -5.04 -6.61
C ASP A 264 3.42 -4.96 -5.18
N ASP A 265 3.18 -6.03 -4.41
CA ASP A 265 4.10 -6.41 -3.36
C ASP A 265 5.39 -6.77 -4.09
N SER A 266 6.14 -5.77 -4.58
CA SER A 266 7.56 -5.92 -4.78
C SER A 266 8.11 -6.14 -3.37
N GLU A 267 8.24 -7.43 -3.03
CA GLU A 267 9.06 -7.90 -1.94
C GLU A 267 10.47 -7.36 -2.24
N GLU A 268 10.77 -6.14 -1.78
CA GLU A 268 12.13 -5.62 -1.80
C GLU A 268 12.99 -6.64 -1.04
N GLU A 269 13.85 -7.34 -1.78
CA GLU A 269 14.82 -8.26 -1.21
C GLU A 269 15.82 -7.44 -0.39
N ASP A 270 15.85 -7.67 0.92
CA ASP A 270 16.97 -7.28 1.76
C ASP A 270 18.18 -8.10 1.29
N VAL A 271 19.11 -7.41 0.62
CA VAL A 271 20.39 -7.98 0.19
C VAL A 271 21.22 -8.23 1.45
N ASP A 272 21.23 -9.49 1.91
CA ASP A 272 22.06 -9.94 3.00
C ASP A 272 23.54 -9.79 2.61
N SER A 273 24.22 -8.88 3.30
CA SER A 273 25.64 -8.60 3.09
C SER A 273 26.47 -9.68 3.78
N HIS A 274 26.77 -10.76 3.08
CA HIS A 274 27.74 -11.77 3.51
C HIS A 274 28.82 -12.00 2.44
N SER A 275 29.87 -11.17 2.47
CA SER A 275 31.30 -11.55 2.61
C SER A 275 32.20 -10.34 2.44
#